data_AF-A0A920CBT4-F1
#
_entry.id   AF-A0A920CBT4-F1
#
_cell.length_a   1.000
_cell.length_b   1.000
_cell.length_c   1.000
_cell.angle_alpha   90.00
_cell.angle_beta   90.00
_cell.angle_gamma   90.00
#
_symmetry.space_group_name_H-M   'P 1'
#
loop_
_entity.id
_entity.type
_entity.pdbx_description
1 polymer ?
#
loop_
_entity_poly.entity_id
_entity_poly.type
_entity_poly.pdbx_seq_one_letter_code
_entity_poly.pdbx_strand_id
1 'polypeptide(L)' 'MSEPYMVIGDLYNRIFASQSSHIDVLVNYAVWNRIFEKLPKEYLLPDLEVLTF' A
#
# COMPACT_ATOMS: atom_id res chain seq x y z
N MET A 1 6.91 -23.21 -9.33
CA MET A 1 6.83 -21.80 -8.90
C MET A 1 5.43 -21.61 -8.34
N SER A 2 5.28 -21.31 -7.06
CA SER A 2 3.96 -21.02 -6.48
C SER A 2 3.44 -19.69 -7.03
N GLU A 3 2.16 -19.63 -7.36
CA GLU A 3 1.54 -18.40 -7.83
C GLU A 3 1.63 -17.30 -6.75
N PRO A 4 1.85 -16.03 -7.14
CA PRO A 4 1.90 -14.92 -6.20
C PRO A 4 0.54 -14.79 -5.48
N TYR A 5 0.56 -14.82 -4.15
CA TYR A 5 -0.64 -14.60 -3.35
C TYR A 5 -1.04 -13.13 -3.40
N MET A 6 -2.17 -12.86 -4.04
CA MET A 6 -2.72 -11.53 -4.25
C MET A 6 -3.82 -11.22 -3.23
N VAL A 7 -3.83 -10.00 -2.70
CA VAL A 7 -4.83 -9.51 -1.72
C VAL A 7 -5.33 -8.13 -2.11
N ILE A 8 -6.48 -7.72 -1.56
CA ILE A 8 -7.04 -6.38 -1.79
C ILE A 8 -6.06 -5.32 -1.27
N GLY A 9 -5.76 -4.32 -2.10
CA GLY A 9 -4.85 -3.22 -1.78
C GLY A 9 -5.25 -2.44 -0.52
N ASP A 10 -6.56 -2.30 -0.29
CA ASP A 10 -7.14 -1.62 0.87
C ASP A 10 -6.61 -2.09 2.23
N LEU A 11 -6.10 -3.32 2.33
CA LEU A 11 -5.43 -3.82 3.55
C LEU A 11 -4.26 -2.92 3.99
N TYR A 12 -3.65 -2.20 3.05
CA TYR A 12 -2.52 -1.31 3.28
C TYR A 12 -2.91 0.18 3.24
N ASN A 13 -4.20 0.53 3.13
CA ASN A 13 -4.61 1.94 3.04
C ASN A 13 -4.12 2.80 4.22
N ARG A 14 -3.98 2.21 5.40
CA ARG A 14 -3.51 2.90 6.62
C ARG A 14 -2.12 3.51 6.55
N ILE A 15 -1.28 3.14 5.57
CA ILE A 15 0.06 3.73 5.40
C ILE A 15 0.07 4.91 4.45
N PHE A 16 -1.07 5.30 3.87
CA PHE A 16 -1.20 6.47 3.00
C PHE A 16 -1.79 7.65 3.76
N ALA A 17 -1.33 8.86 3.44
CA ALA A 17 -1.89 10.09 4.00
C ALA A 17 -3.34 10.34 3.56
N SER A 18 -3.64 10.03 2.29
CA SER A 18 -5.00 10.02 1.74
C SER A 18 -5.44 8.57 1.57
N GLN A 19 -6.47 8.16 2.30
CA GLN A 19 -6.99 6.80 2.21
C GLN A 19 -8.10 6.76 1.15
N SER A 20 -7.80 6.09 0.03
CA SER A 20 -8.76 5.86 -1.05
C SER A 20 -9.04 4.37 -1.19
N SER A 21 -10.31 3.98 -1.23
CA SER A 21 -10.71 2.58 -1.35
C SER A 21 -10.83 2.16 -2.82
N HIS A 22 -10.11 1.10 -3.17
CA HIS A 22 -10.05 0.55 -4.53
C HIS A 22 -10.10 -0.99 -4.47
N ILE A 23 -11.31 -1.53 -4.28
CA ILE A 23 -11.54 -2.98 -4.11
C ILE A 23 -11.09 -3.83 -5.31
N ASP A 24 -11.00 -3.23 -6.49
CA ASP A 24 -10.57 -3.87 -7.73
C ASP A 24 -9.03 -4.00 -7.83
N VAL A 25 -8.29 -3.30 -6.97
CA VAL A 25 -6.82 -3.30 -6.97
C VAL A 25 -6.32 -4.46 -6.11
N LEU A 26 -5.62 -5.40 -6.75
CA LEU A 26 -4.96 -6.51 -6.09
C LEU A 26 -3.45 -6.28 -6.03
N VAL A 27 -2.86 -6.61 -4.88
CA VAL A 27 -1.44 -6.43 -4.60
C VAL A 27 -0.80 -7.70 -4.08
N ASN A 28 0.51 -7.86 -4.32
CA ASN A 28 1.25 -9.01 -3.82
C ASN A 28 1.45 -8.92 -2.30
N TYR A 29 0.88 -9.88 -1.58
CA TYR A 29 0.92 -9.93 -0.11
C TYR A 29 2.33 -9.93 0.47
N ALA A 30 3.24 -10.74 -0.08
CA ALA A 30 4.59 -10.88 0.45
C ALA A 30 5.40 -9.58 0.27
N VAL A 31 5.22 -8.90 -0.86
CA VAL A 31 5.89 -7.62 -1.14
C VAL A 31 5.35 -6.53 -0.23
N TRP A 32 4.03 -6.36 -0.15
CA TRP A 32 3.42 -5.28 0.62
C TRP A 32 3.54 -5.44 2.12
N ASN A 33 3.46 -6.66 2.66
CA ASN A 33 3.79 -6.89 4.07
C ASN A 33 5.23 -6.51 4.39
N ARG A 34 6.18 -6.89 3.53
CA ARG A 34 7.58 -6.53 3.74
C ARG A 34 7.79 -5.00 3.73
N ILE A 35 7.08 -4.28 2.86
CA ILE A 35 7.09 -2.81 2.87
C ILE A 35 6.51 -2.29 4.18
N PHE A 36 5.30 -2.74 4.53
CA PHE A 36 4.59 -2.33 5.75
C PHE A 36 5.40 -2.55 7.03
N GLU A 37 6.04 -3.72 7.18
CA GLU A 37 6.88 -4.05 8.34
C GLU A 37 8.17 -3.22 8.45
N LYS A 38 8.62 -2.64 7.33
CA LYS A 38 9.84 -1.81 7.28
C LYS A 38 9.55 -0.31 7.39
N LEU A 39 8.29 0.10 7.28
CA LEU A 39 7.91 1.48 7.47
C LEU A 39 7.98 1.88 8.95
N PRO A 40 8.49 3.09 9.27
CA PRO A 40 8.35 3.65 10.61
C PRO A 40 6.87 3.77 11.01
N LYS A 41 6.57 3.57 12.30
CA LYS A 41 5.17 3.51 12.81
C LYS A 41 4.30 4.71 12.44
N GLU A 42 4.90 5.87 12.28
CA GLU A 42 4.23 7.16 12.05
C GLU A 42 4.47 7.70 10.62
N TYR A 43 5.16 6.92 9.77
CA TYR A 43 5.41 7.34 8.41
C TYR A 43 4.18 7.06 7.53
N LEU A 44 3.67 8.12 6.91
CA LEU A 44 2.62 8.05 5.91
C LEU A 44 3.24 8.32 4.53
N LEU A 45 2.90 7.49 3.56
CA LEU A 45 3.23 7.72 2.16
C LEU A 45 2.52 8.98 1.68
N PRO A 46 3.26 9.94 1.11
CA PRO A 46 2.66 11.13 0.52
C PRO A 46 1.81 10.73 -0.69
N ASP A 47 0.69 11.40 -0.86
CA ASP A 47 -0.10 11.27 -2.09
C ASP A 47 0.59 12.01 -3.24
N LEU A 48 0.27 11.64 -4.48
CA LEU A 48 0.92 12.17 -5.68
C LEU A 48 0.60 13.67 -5.90
N GLU A 49 -0.41 14.21 -5.21
CA GLU A 49 -0.83 15.63 -5.26
C GLU A 49 0.19 16.64 -4.68
N VAL A 50 1.44 16.24 -4.40
CA VAL A 50 2.48 17.15 -3.86
C VAL A 50 3.49 17.65 -4.93
N LEU A 51 3.35 17.28 -6.21
CA LEU A 51 4.30 17.71 -7.26
C LEU A 51 3.63 18.37 -8.49
N THR A 52 2.63 19.24 -8.26
CA THR A 52 2.21 20.21 -9.27
C THR A 52 2.83 21.56 -8.90
N PHE A 53 3.94 21.92 -9.56
CA PHE A 53 4.53 23.26 -9.55
C PHE A 53 4.16 24.00 -10.84
#